data_AF-A0A353F278-F1
#
_entry.id   AF-A0A353F278-F1
#
_cell.length_a   1.000
_cell.length_b   1.000
_cell.length_c   1.000
_cell.angle_alpha   90.00
_cell.angle_beta   90.00
_cell.angle_gamma   90.00
#
_symmetry.space_group_name_H-M   'P 1'
#
loop_
_entity.id
_entity.type
_entity.pdbx_description
1 polymer ?
#
loop_
_entity_poly.entity_id
_entity_poly.type
_entity_poly.pdbx_seq_one_letter_code
_entity_poly.pdbx_strand_id
1 'polypeptide(L)'
;ESYRSKKEFTIDAPPGIPNPGTTRHQLQWNSDGTFEWFQFDYIQAGTYRLIEEQTIEARLFGGQILLGSFDPISKVLKFDGLDYVADFSIPDVTVEVSGDLSEWTKVEQLEEISQEFTEGHTLSVRFKRRKVGSEYYRVRINGGATLPVNISNDGPETFQLDPFVLEEASLDDCLLTLDVNYGGGCKEHEFEVFMSPSLFDESLPVQANLWLKHNGNGDFCRGLVSDKLVIDITAVIEQYRAQYGRDDEIILNVHGYFSDKPNVVKVVRYSP
;
A
#
# COMPACT_ATOMS: atom_id res chain seq x y z
N GLU A 1 -7.11 -3.07 -9.68
CA GLU A 1 -7.05 -4.31 -8.87
C GLU A 1 -6.46 -5.44 -9.70
N SER A 2 -5.55 -6.24 -9.12
CA SER A 2 -4.92 -7.39 -9.80
C SER A 2 -5.47 -8.70 -9.26
N TYR A 3 -5.61 -9.70 -10.13
CA TYR A 3 -6.10 -11.03 -9.81
C TYR A 3 -5.27 -12.10 -10.54
N ARG A 4 -5.04 -13.25 -9.89
CA ARG A 4 -4.39 -14.42 -10.50
C ARG A 4 -5.29 -15.64 -10.51
N SER A 5 -5.22 -16.44 -11.58
CA SER A 5 -5.97 -17.69 -11.68
C SER A 5 -5.51 -18.69 -10.62
N LYS A 6 -6.45 -19.39 -9.97
CA LYS A 6 -6.17 -20.53 -9.09
C LYS A 6 -5.51 -21.70 -9.84
N LYS A 7 -5.81 -21.82 -11.13
CA LYS A 7 -5.18 -22.80 -12.01
C LYS A 7 -3.78 -22.33 -12.44
N GLU A 8 -2.84 -23.27 -12.43
CA GLU A 8 -1.52 -23.12 -13.04
C GLU A 8 -1.48 -23.75 -14.42
N PHE A 9 -0.64 -23.19 -15.27
CA PHE A 9 -0.41 -23.65 -16.63
C PHE A 9 1.09 -23.85 -16.86
N THR A 10 1.45 -24.89 -17.60
CA THR A 10 2.86 -25.14 -17.96
C THR A 10 3.36 -24.06 -18.90
N ILE A 11 4.55 -23.53 -18.63
CA ILE A 11 5.21 -22.58 -19.53
C ILE A 11 5.66 -23.33 -20.78
N ASP A 12 5.31 -22.80 -21.95
CA ASP A 12 5.79 -23.35 -23.22
C ASP A 12 7.25 -22.97 -23.42
N ALA A 13 8.13 -23.95 -23.57
CA ALA A 13 9.57 -23.73 -23.62
C ALA A 13 10.21 -24.46 -24.80
N PRO A 14 11.27 -23.88 -25.39
CA PRO A 14 12.01 -24.52 -26.46
C PRO A 14 12.46 -25.95 -26.08
N PRO A 15 12.55 -26.87 -27.05
CA PRO A 15 13.01 -28.24 -26.80
C PRO A 15 14.37 -28.26 -26.09
N GLY A 16 14.45 -28.92 -24.94
CA GLY A 16 15.70 -29.10 -24.18
C GLY A 16 15.78 -28.36 -22.84
N ILE A 17 14.76 -27.60 -22.45
CA ILE A 17 14.68 -27.00 -21.10
C ILE A 17 13.96 -27.98 -20.15
N PRO A 18 14.67 -28.62 -19.19
CA PRO A 18 14.01 -29.45 -18.20
C PRO A 18 13.20 -28.57 -17.23
N ASN A 19 11.91 -28.88 -17.10
CA ASN A 19 10.95 -28.24 -16.19
C ASN A 19 10.85 -26.71 -16.34
N PRO A 20 10.18 -26.20 -17.39
CA PRO A 20 10.11 -24.78 -17.68
C PRO A 20 9.32 -23.95 -16.65
N GLY A 21 8.74 -24.61 -15.64
CA GLY A 21 7.93 -23.99 -14.60
C GLY A 21 6.47 -23.85 -14.99
N THR A 22 5.72 -23.19 -14.12
CA THR A 22 4.30 -22.91 -14.30
C THR A 22 4.02 -21.41 -14.22
N THR A 23 2.95 -20.97 -14.86
CA THR A 23 2.44 -19.60 -14.83
C THR A 23 0.95 -19.59 -14.50
N ARG A 24 0.41 -18.41 -14.17
CA ARG A 24 -1.01 -18.17 -13.89
C ARG A 24 -1.49 -17.05 -14.79
N HIS A 25 -2.75 -17.12 -15.22
CA HIS A 25 -3.36 -15.99 -15.91
C HIS A 25 -3.50 -14.84 -14.92
N GLN A 26 -3.28 -13.61 -15.39
CA GLN A 26 -3.41 -12.40 -14.59
C GLN A 26 -4.46 -11.48 -15.19
N LEU A 27 -5.34 -10.96 -14.36
CA LEU A 27 -6.31 -9.93 -14.70
C LEU A 27 -5.95 -8.67 -13.94
N GLN A 28 -5.90 -7.54 -14.64
CA GLN A 28 -5.69 -6.22 -14.06
C GLN A 28 -6.88 -5.34 -14.46
N TRP A 29 -7.68 -4.92 -13.48
CA TRP A 29 -8.78 -3.98 -13.65
C TRP A 29 -8.31 -2.57 -13.29
N ASN A 30 -8.42 -1.62 -14.21
CA ASN A 30 -7.95 -0.25 -14.02
C ASN A 30 -9.11 0.68 -13.67
N SER A 31 -8.85 1.70 -12.86
CA SER A 31 -9.88 2.65 -12.40
C SER A 31 -10.50 3.49 -13.51
N ASP A 32 -9.85 3.57 -14.68
CA ASP A 32 -10.36 4.26 -15.87
C ASP A 32 -11.38 3.43 -16.68
N GLY A 33 -11.76 2.25 -16.19
CA GLY A 33 -12.71 1.34 -16.85
C GLY A 33 -12.07 0.46 -17.93
N THR A 34 -10.73 0.44 -18.04
CA THR A 34 -10.00 -0.51 -18.88
C THR A 34 -9.58 -1.75 -18.09
N PHE A 35 -9.28 -2.84 -18.80
CA PHE A 35 -8.66 -4.00 -18.17
C PHE A 35 -7.63 -4.65 -19.08
N GLU A 36 -6.67 -5.32 -18.47
CA GLU A 36 -5.66 -6.13 -19.12
C GLU A 36 -5.80 -7.58 -18.62
N TRP A 37 -5.66 -8.52 -19.54
CA TRP A 37 -5.75 -9.94 -19.29
C TRP A 37 -4.56 -10.65 -19.91
N PHE A 38 -3.62 -11.02 -19.05
CA PHE A 38 -2.40 -11.69 -19.39
C PHE A 38 -2.60 -13.21 -19.37
N GLN A 39 -2.39 -13.84 -20.51
CA GLN A 39 -2.48 -15.28 -20.71
C GLN A 39 -1.17 -15.76 -21.35
N PHE A 40 -0.36 -16.50 -20.59
CA PHE A 40 0.93 -17.03 -21.06
C PHE A 40 1.92 -15.97 -21.54
N ASP A 41 2.02 -15.76 -22.84
CA ASP A 41 2.88 -14.78 -23.53
C ASP A 41 2.06 -13.72 -24.29
N TYR A 42 0.74 -13.72 -24.11
CA TYR A 42 -0.19 -12.87 -24.82
C TYR A 42 -1.04 -12.02 -23.86
N ILE A 43 -1.25 -10.76 -24.23
CA ILE A 43 -2.07 -9.80 -23.50
C ILE A 43 -3.30 -9.47 -24.33
N GLN A 44 -4.47 -9.63 -23.73
CA GLN A 44 -5.71 -9.07 -24.22
C GLN A 44 -6.09 -7.86 -23.38
N ALA A 45 -6.67 -6.85 -24.02
CA ALA A 45 -7.15 -5.67 -23.32
C ALA A 45 -8.52 -5.26 -23.83
N GLY A 46 -9.21 -4.48 -23.02
CA GLY A 46 -10.56 -4.03 -23.32
C GLY A 46 -11.09 -3.03 -22.31
N THR A 47 -12.41 -2.88 -22.33
CA THR A 47 -13.15 -2.07 -21.37
C THR A 47 -14.00 -2.98 -20.51
N TYR A 48 -14.31 -2.57 -19.29
CA TYR A 48 -15.22 -3.30 -18.43
C TYR A 48 -16.24 -2.36 -17.78
N ARG A 49 -17.36 -2.94 -17.36
CA ARG A 49 -18.37 -2.26 -16.56
C ARG A 49 -19.03 -3.22 -15.59
N LEU A 50 -19.50 -2.70 -14.47
CA LEU A 50 -20.34 -3.43 -13.53
C LEU A 50 -21.79 -3.35 -14.00
N ILE A 51 -22.44 -4.49 -14.21
CA ILE A 51 -23.80 -4.56 -14.79
C ILE A 51 -24.88 -4.99 -13.79
N GLU A 52 -24.51 -5.77 -12.78
CA GLU A 52 -25.37 -6.23 -11.68
C GLU A 52 -24.53 -6.23 -10.38
N GLU A 53 -25.14 -6.51 -9.22
CA GLU A 53 -24.36 -6.71 -8.00
C GLU A 53 -23.32 -7.81 -8.25
N GLN A 54 -22.04 -7.44 -8.16
CA GLN A 54 -20.88 -8.34 -8.25
C GLN A 54 -20.67 -9.01 -9.63
N THR A 55 -21.30 -8.50 -10.70
CA THR A 55 -21.08 -9.01 -12.06
C THR A 55 -20.35 -8.00 -12.93
N ILE A 56 -19.29 -8.45 -13.60
CA ILE A 56 -18.45 -7.66 -14.50
C ILE A 56 -18.76 -8.08 -15.95
N GLU A 57 -19.07 -7.11 -16.81
CA GLU A 57 -19.06 -7.29 -18.27
C GLU A 57 -17.76 -6.72 -18.83
N ALA A 58 -16.92 -7.58 -19.39
CA ALA A 58 -15.64 -7.22 -19.99
C ALA A 58 -15.72 -7.35 -21.51
N ARG A 59 -15.47 -6.25 -22.22
CA ARG A 59 -15.48 -6.17 -23.69
C ARG A 59 -14.06 -5.99 -24.20
N LEU A 60 -13.54 -7.04 -24.83
CA LEU A 60 -12.23 -7.04 -25.49
C LEU A 60 -12.23 -6.11 -26.70
N PHE A 61 -11.07 -5.54 -27.05
CA PHE A 61 -10.93 -4.73 -28.27
C PHE A 61 -11.26 -5.49 -29.56
N GLY A 62 -11.18 -6.83 -29.53
CA GLY A 62 -11.65 -7.71 -30.61
C GLY A 62 -13.18 -7.90 -30.70
N GLY A 63 -13.96 -7.23 -29.86
CA GLY A 63 -15.43 -7.28 -29.86
C GLY A 63 -16.05 -8.43 -29.07
N GLN A 64 -15.26 -9.38 -28.59
CA GLN A 64 -15.70 -10.45 -27.69
C GLN A 64 -16.11 -9.87 -26.33
N ILE A 65 -17.20 -10.41 -25.78
CA ILE A 65 -17.69 -10.06 -24.44
C ILE A 65 -17.49 -11.27 -23.53
N LEU A 66 -16.91 -11.03 -22.37
CA LEU A 66 -16.72 -11.98 -21.29
C LEU A 66 -17.51 -11.49 -20.07
N LEU A 67 -18.11 -12.42 -19.35
CA LEU A 67 -18.81 -12.14 -18.10
C LEU A 67 -17.99 -12.72 -16.95
N GLY A 68 -17.82 -11.91 -15.91
CA GLY A 68 -17.25 -12.34 -14.64
C GLY A 68 -18.25 -12.18 -13.50
N SER A 69 -18.18 -13.06 -12.51
CA SER A 69 -18.97 -12.95 -11.28
C SER A 69 -18.09 -13.09 -10.06
N PHE A 70 -18.20 -12.14 -9.13
CA PHE A 70 -17.45 -12.13 -7.88
C PHE A 70 -18.31 -12.66 -6.75
N ASP A 71 -17.82 -13.65 -6.02
CA ASP A 71 -18.47 -14.13 -4.80
C ASP A 71 -17.85 -13.42 -3.58
N PRO A 72 -18.61 -12.61 -2.83
CA PRO A 72 -18.11 -11.81 -1.71
C PRO A 72 -17.81 -12.67 -0.47
N ILE A 73 -18.35 -13.90 -0.40
CA ILE A 73 -18.13 -14.82 0.72
C ILE A 73 -16.82 -15.57 0.48
N SER A 74 -16.67 -16.21 -0.68
CA SER A 74 -15.44 -16.95 -1.01
C SER A 74 -14.32 -16.08 -1.54
N LYS A 75 -14.60 -14.81 -1.85
CA LYS A 75 -13.68 -13.82 -2.45
C LYS A 75 -13.07 -14.28 -3.78
N VAL A 76 -13.79 -15.12 -4.52
CA VAL A 76 -13.36 -15.64 -5.82
C VAL A 76 -14.07 -14.88 -6.93
N LEU A 77 -13.28 -14.39 -7.89
CA LEU A 77 -13.77 -13.89 -9.17
C LEU A 77 -13.78 -15.04 -10.18
N LYS A 78 -14.96 -15.44 -10.66
CA LYS A 78 -15.08 -16.34 -11.80
C LYS A 78 -15.00 -15.53 -13.07
N PHE A 79 -14.08 -15.88 -13.97
CA PHE A 79 -13.90 -15.18 -15.24
C PHE A 79 -13.35 -16.17 -16.29
N ASP A 80 -13.85 -16.13 -17.52
CA ASP A 80 -13.42 -17.04 -18.60
C ASP A 80 -13.42 -18.55 -18.21
N GLY A 81 -14.35 -18.95 -17.34
CA GLY A 81 -14.43 -20.33 -16.84
C GLY A 81 -13.33 -20.75 -15.85
N LEU A 82 -12.51 -19.80 -15.37
CA LEU A 82 -11.51 -20.00 -14.33
C LEU A 82 -11.89 -19.26 -13.05
N ASP A 83 -11.39 -19.77 -11.93
CA ASP A 83 -11.44 -19.09 -10.64
C ASP A 83 -10.19 -18.22 -10.48
N TYR A 84 -10.39 -16.96 -10.13
CA TYR A 84 -9.36 -15.97 -9.84
C TYR A 84 -9.47 -15.48 -8.40
N VAL A 85 -8.33 -15.19 -7.79
CA VAL A 85 -8.24 -14.57 -6.46
C VAL A 85 -7.39 -13.31 -6.55
N ALA A 86 -7.64 -12.35 -5.66
CA ALA A 86 -6.89 -11.10 -5.64
C ALA A 86 -5.39 -11.36 -5.48
N ASP A 87 -4.60 -10.74 -6.34
CA ASP A 87 -3.15 -10.72 -6.28
C ASP A 87 -2.75 -9.49 -5.46
N PHE A 88 -2.19 -9.71 -4.27
CA PHE A 88 -1.75 -8.62 -3.41
C PHE A 88 -0.25 -8.73 -3.20
N SER A 89 0.43 -7.59 -3.17
CA SER A 89 1.83 -7.54 -2.79
C SER A 89 2.00 -8.19 -1.43
N ILE A 90 2.91 -9.15 -1.33
CA ILE A 90 3.26 -9.78 -0.08
C ILE A 90 3.73 -8.65 0.86
N PRO A 91 3.03 -8.40 1.98
CA PRO A 91 3.42 -7.35 2.90
C PRO A 91 4.76 -7.69 3.53
N ASP A 92 5.51 -6.68 4.00
CA ASP A 92 6.67 -6.96 4.82
C ASP A 92 6.21 -7.66 6.10
N VAL A 93 6.90 -8.72 6.51
CA VAL A 93 6.52 -9.50 7.69
C VAL A 93 7.70 -9.62 8.62
N THR A 94 7.50 -9.21 9.87
CA THR A 94 8.45 -9.44 10.94
C THR A 94 7.90 -10.45 11.93
N VAL A 95 8.65 -11.52 12.16
CA VAL A 95 8.34 -12.50 13.22
C VAL A 95 9.24 -12.24 14.41
N GLU A 96 8.67 -12.16 15.60
CA GLU A 96 9.40 -12.02 16.87
C GLU A 96 9.09 -13.22 17.77
N VAL A 97 10.09 -13.66 18.54
CA VAL A 97 9.98 -14.75 19.51
C VAL A 97 10.26 -14.24 20.92
N SER A 98 9.52 -14.76 21.90
CA SER A 98 9.68 -14.48 23.32
C SER A 98 9.56 -15.75 24.16
N GLY A 99 10.35 -15.84 25.23
CA GLY A 99 10.21 -16.90 26.24
C GLY A 99 9.27 -16.55 27.39
N ASP A 100 8.95 -15.26 27.57
CA ASP A 100 8.32 -14.72 28.79
C ASP A 100 7.22 -13.67 28.53
N LEU A 101 6.86 -13.45 27.25
CA LEU A 101 5.92 -12.43 26.78
C LEU A 101 6.35 -10.97 26.99
N SER A 102 7.50 -10.72 27.59
CA SER A 102 7.99 -9.38 27.95
C SER A 102 9.13 -8.95 27.04
N GLU A 103 10.13 -9.80 26.86
CA GLU A 103 11.28 -9.55 26.00
C GLU A 103 11.10 -10.24 24.65
N TRP A 104 11.28 -9.50 23.56
CA TRP A 104 11.01 -9.95 22.19
C TRP A 104 12.26 -9.82 21.32
N THR A 105 12.54 -10.83 20.50
CA THR A 105 13.69 -10.83 19.58
C THR A 105 13.24 -11.24 18.19
N LYS A 106 13.72 -10.53 17.16
CA LYS A 106 13.40 -10.81 15.75
C LYS A 106 13.95 -12.18 15.33
N VAL A 107 13.14 -12.95 14.62
CA VAL A 107 13.56 -14.20 13.97
C VAL A 107 14.34 -13.84 12.70
N GLU A 108 15.64 -14.10 12.70
CA GLU A 108 16.55 -13.67 11.62
C GLU A 108 16.39 -14.46 10.31
N GLN A 109 15.75 -15.64 10.32
CA GLN A 109 15.66 -16.51 9.15
C GLN A 109 14.21 -16.97 8.93
N LEU A 110 13.48 -16.21 8.11
CA LEU A 110 12.21 -16.62 7.52
C LEU A 110 12.53 -17.53 6.32
N GLU A 111 11.92 -18.70 6.26
CA GLU A 111 12.14 -19.69 5.21
C GLU A 111 11.27 -19.43 3.98
N GLU A 112 10.04 -18.95 4.19
CA GLU A 112 9.09 -18.67 3.11
C GLU A 112 8.06 -17.63 3.59
N ILE A 113 7.86 -16.59 2.78
CA ILE A 113 6.66 -15.74 2.84
C ILE A 113 6.03 -15.83 1.46
N SER A 114 4.86 -16.44 1.36
CA SER A 114 4.18 -16.65 0.08
C SER A 114 2.68 -16.48 0.20
N GLN A 115 2.05 -16.10 -0.91
CA GLN A 115 0.60 -16.07 -1.03
C GLN A 115 0.13 -17.44 -1.54
N GLU A 116 -0.78 -18.10 -0.82
CA GLU A 116 -1.36 -19.37 -1.26
C GLU A 116 -2.61 -19.14 -2.11
N PHE A 117 -2.44 -19.23 -3.44
CA PHE A 117 -3.50 -19.01 -4.42
C PHE A 117 -4.53 -20.16 -4.51
N THR A 118 -4.29 -21.30 -3.87
CA THR A 118 -5.20 -22.47 -3.85
C THR A 118 -6.33 -22.30 -2.85
N GLU A 119 -6.03 -21.82 -1.64
CA GLU A 119 -7.01 -21.68 -0.55
C GLU A 119 -7.62 -20.28 -0.44
N GLY A 120 -7.00 -19.27 -1.06
CA GLY A 120 -7.49 -17.89 -1.07
C GLY A 120 -7.14 -17.14 0.22
N HIS A 121 -6.58 -15.94 0.06
CA HIS A 121 -6.28 -14.99 1.14
C HIS A 121 -5.39 -15.48 2.31
N THR A 122 -4.58 -16.53 2.12
CA THR A 122 -3.63 -16.97 3.14
C THR A 122 -2.23 -16.45 2.83
N LEU A 123 -1.70 -15.64 3.74
CA LEU A 123 -0.27 -15.32 3.81
C LEU A 123 0.41 -16.41 4.65
N SER A 124 1.22 -17.23 4.00
CA SER A 124 1.97 -18.30 4.66
C SER A 124 3.33 -17.78 5.10
N VAL A 125 3.59 -17.84 6.42
CA VAL A 125 4.88 -17.44 7.02
C VAL A 125 5.53 -18.66 7.64
N ARG A 126 6.64 -19.14 7.06
CA ARG A 126 7.40 -20.29 7.55
C ARG A 126 8.73 -19.84 8.13
N PHE A 127 9.07 -20.34 9.32
CA PHE A 127 10.35 -20.07 9.99
C PHE A 127 10.79 -21.24 10.86
N LYS A 128 12.11 -21.41 11.03
CA LYS A 128 12.66 -22.46 11.91
C LYS A 128 12.58 -22.04 13.38
N ARG A 129 12.05 -22.94 14.21
CA ARG A 129 12.14 -22.82 15.66
C ARG A 129 13.57 -23.14 16.14
N ARG A 130 14.11 -22.31 17.04
CA ARG A 130 15.47 -22.51 17.61
C ARG A 130 15.46 -23.34 18.89
N LYS A 131 14.35 -23.39 19.64
CA LYS A 131 14.21 -24.24 20.84
C LYS A 131 12.92 -25.06 20.81
N VAL A 132 12.92 -26.16 21.56
CA VAL A 132 11.74 -26.99 21.83
C VAL A 132 11.30 -26.69 23.27
N GLY A 133 10.12 -26.08 23.43
CA GLY A 133 9.58 -25.64 24.72
C GLY A 133 8.46 -24.59 24.53
N SER A 134 8.02 -23.98 25.63
CA SER A 134 7.08 -22.85 25.60
C SER A 134 7.78 -21.61 25.07
N GLU A 135 7.47 -21.26 23.82
CA GLU A 135 7.87 -20.00 23.20
C GLU A 135 6.61 -19.35 22.64
N TYR A 136 6.56 -18.04 22.73
CA TYR A 136 5.51 -17.22 22.16
C TYR A 136 6.05 -16.56 20.91
N TYR A 137 5.23 -16.55 19.87
CA TYR A 137 5.56 -15.94 18.61
C TYR A 137 4.54 -14.85 18.33
N ARG A 138 5.00 -13.73 17.78
CA ARG A 138 4.11 -12.76 17.13
C ARG A 138 4.55 -12.56 15.70
N VAL A 139 3.57 -12.42 14.83
CA VAL A 139 3.76 -12.06 13.43
C VAL A 139 3.24 -10.64 13.27
N ARG A 140 4.10 -9.73 12.85
CA ARG A 140 3.76 -8.35 12.50
C ARG A 140 3.69 -8.26 11.00
N ILE A 141 2.51 -7.92 10.48
CA ILE A 141 2.32 -7.61 9.07
C ILE A 141 2.59 -6.11 8.94
N ASN A 142 3.75 -5.78 8.41
CA ASN A 142 4.12 -4.44 8.01
C ASN A 142 3.56 -4.23 6.60
N GLY A 143 2.27 -3.88 6.49
CA GLY A 143 1.72 -3.42 5.20
C GLY A 143 2.62 -2.32 4.65
N GLY A 144 2.96 -2.35 3.35
CA GLY A 144 4.00 -1.51 2.73
C GLY A 144 4.08 -0.14 3.41
N ALA A 145 5.18 0.08 4.13
CA ALA A 145 5.19 0.88 5.36
C ALA A 145 4.34 2.15 5.25
N THR A 146 3.11 2.08 5.75
CA THR A 146 2.32 3.29 5.90
C THR A 146 2.90 4.09 7.06
N LEU A 147 3.22 5.35 6.81
CA LEU A 147 3.67 6.24 7.85
C LEU A 147 2.45 6.69 8.67
N PRO A 148 2.44 6.53 10.00
CA PRO A 148 1.38 7.11 10.81
C PRO A 148 1.55 8.63 10.86
N VAL A 149 0.43 9.33 11.07
CA VAL A 149 0.46 10.75 11.42
C VAL A 149 0.61 10.91 12.94
N ASN A 150 1.71 11.51 13.37
CA ASN A 150 1.94 11.85 14.78
C ASN A 150 1.23 13.17 15.13
N ILE A 151 0.43 13.19 16.19
CA ILE A 151 -0.24 14.41 16.64
C ILE A 151 0.69 15.18 17.58
N SER A 152 1.02 16.43 17.24
CA SER A 152 1.90 17.29 18.04
C SER A 152 1.37 18.74 18.14
N ASN A 153 1.95 19.51 19.05
CA ASN A 153 1.80 20.97 19.13
C ASN A 153 3.14 21.70 18.91
N ASP A 154 4.16 20.99 18.44
CA ASP A 154 5.47 21.56 18.14
C ASP A 154 5.38 22.50 16.93
N GLY A 155 6.20 23.54 16.94
CA GLY A 155 6.28 24.49 15.84
C GLY A 155 6.81 23.84 14.55
N PRO A 156 6.43 24.36 13.38
CA PRO A 156 6.78 23.79 12.09
C PRO A 156 8.30 23.73 11.84
N GLU A 157 9.08 24.60 12.48
CA GLU A 157 10.54 24.62 12.45
C GLU A 157 11.19 23.34 12.99
N THR A 158 10.50 22.61 13.87
CA THR A 158 11.00 21.35 14.46
C THR A 158 10.97 20.20 13.47
N PHE A 159 10.16 20.32 12.41
CA PHE A 159 10.02 19.33 11.35
C PHE A 159 10.97 19.60 10.17
N GLN A 160 11.76 20.69 10.21
CA GLN A 160 12.71 21.03 9.16
C GLN A 160 14.09 20.45 9.47
N LEU A 161 14.38 19.27 8.91
CA LEU A 161 15.68 18.62 9.06
C LEU A 161 16.46 18.66 7.73
N ASP A 162 16.24 17.71 6.83
CA ASP A 162 16.92 17.67 5.53
C ASP A 162 15.99 18.08 4.37
N PRO A 163 16.48 18.80 3.35
CA PRO A 163 15.66 19.25 2.22
C PRO A 163 15.03 18.12 1.40
N PHE A 164 13.79 18.32 0.99
CA PHE A 164 13.08 17.50 0.01
C PHE A 164 12.09 18.37 -0.78
N VAL A 165 11.60 17.87 -1.90
CA VAL A 165 10.57 18.50 -2.74
C VAL A 165 9.33 17.61 -2.68
N LEU A 166 8.18 18.22 -2.39
CA LEU A 166 6.87 17.57 -2.47
C LEU A 166 6.24 17.83 -3.84
N GLU A 167 6.18 16.80 -4.68
CA GLU A 167 5.71 16.92 -6.07
C GLU A 167 4.19 16.77 -6.18
N GLU A 168 3.64 15.73 -5.57
CA GLU A 168 2.22 15.39 -5.66
C GLU A 168 1.69 14.89 -4.31
N ALA A 169 0.41 15.15 -4.06
CA ALA A 169 -0.33 14.59 -2.94
C ALA A 169 -1.70 14.15 -3.47
N SER A 170 -2.07 12.90 -3.18
CA SER A 170 -3.36 12.32 -3.52
C SER A 170 -3.89 11.55 -2.33
N LEU A 171 -5.19 11.59 -2.12
CA LEU A 171 -5.85 10.89 -1.02
C LEU A 171 -6.87 9.92 -1.60
N ASP A 172 -6.75 8.65 -1.22
CA ASP A 172 -7.74 7.61 -1.49
C ASP A 172 -8.16 7.00 -0.16
N ASP A 173 -9.44 7.12 0.18
CA ASP A 173 -9.99 6.74 1.49
C ASP A 173 -9.17 7.36 2.67
N CYS A 174 -8.49 6.52 3.45
CA CYS A 174 -7.67 6.92 4.60
C CYS A 174 -6.16 6.92 4.29
N LEU A 175 -5.78 6.75 3.02
CA LEU A 175 -4.38 6.62 2.58
C LEU A 175 -3.96 7.82 1.74
N LEU A 176 -3.17 8.70 2.34
CA LEU A 176 -2.54 9.83 1.68
C LEU A 176 -1.25 9.37 1.00
N THR A 177 -1.20 9.43 -0.32
CA THR A 177 0.01 9.13 -1.11
C THR A 177 0.71 10.42 -1.49
N LEU A 178 2.00 10.52 -1.18
CA LEU A 178 2.85 11.67 -1.48
C LEU A 178 4.02 11.25 -2.37
N ASP A 179 4.22 11.99 -3.46
CA ASP A 179 5.41 11.84 -4.31
C ASP A 179 6.44 12.89 -3.89
N VAL A 180 7.63 12.42 -3.51
CA VAL A 180 8.71 13.26 -3.00
C VAL A 180 10.01 13.06 -3.77
N ASN A 181 10.79 14.12 -3.87
CA ASN A 181 12.13 14.10 -4.43
C ASN A 181 13.16 14.61 -3.41
N TYR A 182 14.28 13.92 -3.24
CA TYR A 182 15.34 14.38 -2.35
C TYR A 182 16.73 13.98 -2.85
N GLY A 183 17.75 14.68 -2.36
CA GLY A 183 19.15 14.39 -2.67
C GLY A 183 19.69 13.24 -1.82
N GLY A 184 20.43 12.31 -2.42
CA GLY A 184 21.05 11.18 -1.71
C GLY A 184 20.93 9.86 -2.46
N GLY A 185 20.56 8.80 -1.74
CA GLY A 185 20.31 7.44 -2.24
C GLY A 185 21.41 6.42 -1.96
N CYS A 186 22.44 6.80 -1.19
CA CYS A 186 23.51 5.91 -0.74
C CYS A 186 23.33 5.43 0.71
N LYS A 187 22.52 6.13 1.49
CA LYS A 187 22.09 5.72 2.83
C LYS A 187 20.58 5.56 2.88
N GLU A 188 20.08 4.98 3.95
CA GLU A 188 18.65 4.97 4.25
C GLU A 188 18.18 6.40 4.59
N HIS A 189 17.01 6.76 4.10
CA HIS A 189 16.34 8.03 4.37
C HIS A 189 15.05 7.75 5.14
N GLU A 190 14.77 8.56 6.15
CA GLU A 190 13.59 8.38 7.01
C GLU A 190 12.65 9.57 6.86
N PHE A 191 11.35 9.27 6.78
CA PHE A 191 10.29 10.26 6.80
C PHE A 191 9.39 10.04 8.02
N GLU A 192 9.10 11.13 8.73
CA GLU A 192 8.10 11.19 9.79
C GLU A 192 7.04 12.21 9.41
N VAL A 193 5.77 11.94 9.73
CA VAL A 193 4.65 12.83 9.40
C VAL A 193 3.96 13.29 10.68
N PHE A 194 3.66 14.58 10.76
CA PHE A 194 3.05 15.20 11.94
C PHE A 194 1.84 16.04 11.58
N MET A 195 0.75 15.93 12.34
CA MET A 195 -0.28 16.95 12.40
C MET A 195 0.11 17.95 13.48
N SER A 196 0.31 19.21 13.11
CA SER A 196 0.57 20.29 14.08
C SER A 196 -0.03 21.62 13.61
N PRO A 197 -0.73 22.38 14.47
CA PRO A 197 -1.07 22.03 15.85
C PRO A 197 -2.03 20.83 15.94
N SER A 198 -2.23 20.28 17.14
CA SER A 198 -3.12 19.13 17.35
C SER A 198 -4.62 19.49 17.21
N LEU A 199 -4.91 20.78 17.02
CA LEU A 199 -6.24 21.33 16.83
C LEU A 199 -6.45 21.68 15.36
N PHE A 200 -7.68 21.53 14.89
CA PHE A 200 -8.07 21.95 13.55
C PHE A 200 -8.25 23.47 13.47
N ASP A 201 -7.90 24.04 12.32
CA ASP A 201 -8.12 25.45 12.02
C ASP A 201 -9.62 25.74 11.83
N GLU A 202 -10.11 26.79 12.48
CA GLU A 202 -11.51 27.23 12.45
C GLU A 202 -11.90 27.72 11.04
N SER A 203 -12.38 26.79 10.22
CA SER A 203 -12.82 27.03 8.84
C SER A 203 -13.96 26.07 8.45
N LEU A 204 -14.56 26.30 7.28
CA LEU A 204 -15.62 25.45 6.72
C LEU A 204 -15.29 25.10 5.26
N PRO A 205 -14.89 23.85 4.94
CA PRO A 205 -14.57 22.73 5.85
C PRO A 205 -13.40 23.04 6.79
N VAL A 206 -13.28 22.28 7.89
CA VAL A 206 -12.16 22.44 8.83
C VAL A 206 -10.84 22.03 8.17
N GLN A 207 -9.73 22.55 8.69
CA GLN A 207 -8.41 22.33 8.12
C GLN A 207 -7.45 21.71 9.13
N ALA A 208 -6.58 20.82 8.67
CA ALA A 208 -5.44 20.29 9.43
C ALA A 208 -4.15 20.48 8.63
N ASN A 209 -3.06 20.79 9.32
CA ASN A 209 -1.75 20.97 8.71
C ASN A 209 -0.88 19.75 8.97
N LEU A 210 -0.42 19.12 7.90
CA LEU A 210 0.49 17.98 7.91
C LEU A 210 1.90 18.42 7.53
N TRP A 211 2.88 18.01 8.33
CA TRP A 211 4.29 18.36 8.19
C TRP A 211 5.11 17.08 7.99
N LEU A 212 5.99 17.09 6.99
CA LEU A 212 6.94 16.01 6.79
C LEU A 212 8.32 16.42 7.33
N LYS A 213 8.94 15.51 8.08
CA LYS A 213 10.31 15.62 8.53
C LYS A 213 11.13 14.55 7.84
N HIS A 214 12.16 14.97 7.12
CA HIS A 214 13.05 14.11 6.35
C HIS A 214 14.44 14.06 6.99
N ASN A 215 14.95 12.86 7.25
CA ASN A 215 16.30 12.61 7.74
C ASN A 215 17.08 11.77 6.72
N GLY A 216 18.03 12.39 6.02
CA GLY A 216 18.91 11.73 5.07
C GLY A 216 20.14 11.09 5.71
N ASN A 217 20.25 11.05 7.04
CA ASN A 217 21.33 10.37 7.77
C ASN A 217 22.75 10.82 7.34
N GLY A 218 22.88 12.10 6.96
CA GLY A 218 24.11 12.68 6.44
C GLY A 218 24.59 12.04 5.15
N ASP A 219 23.67 11.71 4.23
CA ASP A 219 24.00 11.26 2.89
C ASP A 219 24.51 12.43 2.03
N PHE A 220 25.73 12.31 1.53
CA PHE A 220 26.38 13.31 0.69
C PHE A 220 26.33 12.94 -0.79
N CYS A 221 25.69 11.83 -1.15
CA CYS A 221 25.52 11.43 -2.53
C CYS A 221 24.69 12.47 -3.30
N ARG A 222 25.06 12.67 -4.56
CA ARG A 222 24.43 13.66 -5.45
C ARG A 222 23.33 13.06 -6.32
N GLY A 223 22.86 11.86 -5.97
CA GLY A 223 21.71 11.25 -6.62
C GLY A 223 20.45 12.05 -6.33
N LEU A 224 19.53 12.08 -7.28
CA LEU A 224 18.16 12.54 -7.05
C LEU A 224 17.30 11.28 -6.91
N VAL A 225 16.70 11.10 -5.74
CA VAL A 225 15.81 9.99 -5.44
C VAL A 225 14.39 10.49 -5.58
N SER A 226 13.57 9.74 -6.33
CA SER A 226 12.12 9.90 -6.40
C SER A 226 11.48 8.77 -5.63
N ASP A 227 10.69 9.10 -4.63
CA ASP A 227 10.06 8.13 -3.73
C ASP A 227 8.57 8.43 -3.54
N LYS A 228 7.83 7.39 -3.16
CA LYS A 228 6.39 7.42 -2.94
C LYS A 228 6.09 7.01 -1.50
N LEU A 229 5.66 7.98 -0.70
CA LEU A 229 5.26 7.77 0.69
C LEU A 229 3.76 7.48 0.74
N VAL A 230 3.36 6.48 1.54
CA VAL A 230 1.96 6.21 1.86
C VAL A 230 1.74 6.52 3.33
N ILE A 231 0.77 7.37 3.65
CA ILE A 231 0.50 7.87 4.98
C ILE A 231 -0.91 7.43 5.38
N ASP A 232 -1.04 6.82 6.55
CA ASP A 232 -2.35 6.49 7.14
C ASP A 232 -2.84 7.69 7.96
N ILE A 233 -3.90 8.35 7.47
CA ILE A 233 -4.49 9.54 8.11
C ILE A 233 -5.55 9.20 9.17
N THR A 234 -5.72 7.92 9.54
CA THR A 234 -6.71 7.49 10.54
C THR A 234 -6.58 8.26 11.85
N ALA A 235 -5.36 8.53 12.32
CA ALA A 235 -5.12 9.32 13.53
C ALA A 235 -5.69 10.75 13.44
N VAL A 236 -5.68 11.37 12.25
CA VAL A 236 -6.26 12.69 12.01
C VAL A 236 -7.79 12.62 12.05
N ILE A 237 -8.37 11.59 11.43
CA ILE A 237 -9.83 11.37 11.43
C ILE A 237 -10.33 11.12 12.85
N GLU A 238 -9.62 10.30 13.62
CA GLU A 238 -9.93 10.05 15.04
C GLU A 238 -9.81 11.32 15.89
N GLN A 239 -8.79 12.14 15.65
CA GLN A 239 -8.63 13.44 16.30
C GLN A 239 -9.80 14.39 15.96
N TYR A 240 -10.25 14.40 14.70
CA TYR A 240 -11.43 15.17 14.28
C TYR A 240 -12.69 14.71 15.03
N ARG A 241 -12.96 13.40 15.02
CA ARG A 241 -14.09 12.79 15.73
C ARG A 241 -14.09 13.12 17.22
N ALA A 242 -12.92 13.08 17.86
CA ALA A 242 -12.77 13.41 19.27
C ALA A 242 -13.09 14.89 19.56
N GLN A 243 -12.73 15.81 18.65
CA GLN A 243 -12.95 17.25 18.82
C GLN A 243 -14.38 17.69 18.47
N TYR A 244 -15.01 17.09 17.45
CA TYR A 244 -16.29 17.57 16.91
C TYR A 244 -17.47 16.60 17.08
N GLY A 245 -17.22 15.32 17.40
CA GLY A 245 -18.27 14.32 17.65
C GLY A 245 -19.09 13.92 16.42
N ARG A 246 -18.56 14.14 15.22
CA ARG A 246 -19.21 13.89 13.92
C ARG A 246 -18.16 13.58 12.85
N ASP A 247 -18.63 13.08 11.70
CA ASP A 247 -17.83 12.88 10.49
C ASP A 247 -18.26 13.90 9.44
N ASP A 248 -17.34 14.74 8.98
CA ASP A 248 -17.54 15.70 7.90
C ASP A 248 -16.26 15.78 7.05
N GLU A 249 -16.31 16.57 5.97
CA GLU A 249 -15.15 16.88 5.13
C GLU A 249 -14.03 17.57 5.94
N ILE A 250 -12.79 17.12 5.72
CA ILE A 250 -11.58 17.71 6.30
C ILE A 250 -10.66 18.10 5.14
N ILE A 251 -10.14 19.33 5.18
CA ILE A 251 -9.08 19.77 4.29
C ILE A 251 -7.73 19.47 4.94
N LEU A 252 -6.87 18.72 4.26
CA LEU A 252 -5.49 18.46 4.71
C LEU A 252 -4.53 19.33 3.88
N ASN A 253 -3.80 20.18 4.58
CA ASN A 253 -2.74 21.02 4.02
C ASN A 253 -1.41 20.29 4.22
N VAL A 254 -0.81 19.76 3.15
CA VAL A 254 0.44 18.99 3.24
C VAL A 254 1.63 19.89 2.93
N HIS A 255 2.40 20.21 3.96
CA HIS A 255 3.54 21.12 3.89
C HIS A 255 4.82 20.37 3.49
N GLY A 256 5.49 20.87 2.45
CA GLY A 256 6.84 20.42 2.07
C GLY A 256 7.94 21.08 2.90
N TYR A 257 9.21 20.81 2.56
CA TYR A 257 10.36 21.48 3.16
C TYR A 257 10.34 22.99 2.89
N PHE A 258 10.73 23.79 3.89
CA PHE A 258 10.88 25.23 3.76
C PHE A 258 12.14 25.75 4.47
N SER A 259 12.78 26.76 3.89
CA SER A 259 14.00 27.36 4.45
C SER A 259 13.73 28.49 5.45
N ASP A 260 12.59 29.16 5.35
CA ASP A 260 12.28 30.37 6.13
C ASP A 260 10.89 30.34 6.78
N LYS A 261 9.82 30.36 5.98
CA LYS A 261 8.44 30.36 6.46
C LYS A 261 7.62 29.30 5.75
N PRO A 262 6.78 28.57 6.49
CA PRO A 262 5.86 27.64 5.88
C PRO A 262 4.80 28.38 5.10
N ASN A 263 4.50 27.87 3.91
CA ASN A 263 3.35 28.26 3.10
C ASN A 263 2.44 27.04 2.95
N VAL A 264 1.15 27.22 2.73
CA VAL A 264 0.25 26.09 2.44
C VAL A 264 0.71 25.41 1.14
N VAL A 265 1.22 24.20 1.27
CA VAL A 265 1.55 23.32 0.14
C VAL A 265 0.46 22.24 0.05
N LYS A 266 0.44 21.48 -1.06
CA LYS A 266 -0.62 20.58 -1.56
C LYS A 266 -1.83 20.36 -0.65
N VAL A 267 -3.00 20.72 -1.17
CA VAL A 267 -4.28 20.56 -0.49
C VAL A 267 -4.98 19.31 -1.00
N VAL A 268 -5.33 18.40 -0.10
CA VAL A 268 -6.20 17.25 -0.38
C VAL A 268 -7.44 17.32 0.50
N ARG A 269 -8.54 16.68 0.06
CA ARG A 269 -9.83 16.69 0.75
C ARG A 269 -10.18 15.28 1.15
N TYR A 270 -10.35 15.06 2.45
CA TYR A 270 -10.95 13.86 2.98
C TYR A 270 -12.46 14.04 3.00
N SER A 271 -13.18 13.03 2.51
CA SER A 271 -14.65 12.95 2.62
C SER A 271 -15.00 11.55 3.14
N PRO A 272 -15.75 11.46 4.25
CA PRO A 272 -16.15 10.19 4.84
C PRO A 272 -17.16 9.40 3.99
#